data_AF-A0A7K5LME9-F1
#
_entry.id   AF-A0A7K5LME9-F1
#
_cell.length_a   1.000
_cell.length_b   1.000
_cell.length_c   1.000
_cell.angle_alpha   90.00
_cell.angle_beta   90.00
_cell.angle_gamma   90.00
#
_symmetry.space_group_name_H-M   'P 1'
#
loop_
_entity.id
_entity.type
_entity.pdbx_description
1 polymer ?
#
loop_
_entity_poly.entity_id
_entity_poly.type
_entity_poly.pdbx_seq_one_letter_code
_entity_poly.pdbx_strand_id
1 'polypeptide(L)' 'LIRHQVIHSGEWPCTCSECGKSFSCNTYLKAHQCVHIGERHYECPECGKSFATLTQHQRRH' A
#
# COMPACT_ATOMS: atom_id res chain seq x y z
N LEU A 1 -16.26 1.70 9.87
CA LEU A 1 -16.78 0.31 9.85
C LEU A 1 -16.18 -0.55 8.73
N ILE A 2 -16.15 -0.11 7.46
CA ILE A 2 -15.72 -0.95 6.31
C ILE A 2 -14.34 -1.58 6.51
N ARG A 3 -13.29 -0.79 6.83
CA ARG A 3 -11.91 -1.29 7.03
C ARG A 3 -11.78 -2.35 8.14
N HIS A 4 -12.58 -2.26 9.20
CA HIS A 4 -12.54 -3.22 10.31
C HIS A 4 -13.23 -4.54 9.93
N GLN A 5 -14.30 -4.48 9.15
CA GLN A 5 -15.02 -5.66 8.69
C GLN A 5 -14.22 -6.52 7.69
N VAL A 6 -13.41 -5.89 6.82
CA VAL A 6 -12.55 -6.62 5.85
C VAL A 6 -11.60 -7.60 6.54
N ILE A 7 -11.13 -7.26 7.75
CA ILE A 7 -10.20 -8.08 8.52
C ILE A 7 -10.87 -9.36 9.01
N HIS A 8 -12.17 -9.30 9.31
CA HIS A 8 -12.96 -10.46 9.75
C HIS A 8 -13.45 -11.32 8.59
N SER A 9 -13.83 -10.70 7.46
CA SER A 9 -14.37 -11.44 6.31
C SER A 9 -13.30 -12.02 5.37
N GLY A 10 -12.06 -11.53 5.41
CA GLY A 10 -11.00 -12.00 4.49
C GLY A 10 -11.23 -11.64 3.01
N GLU A 11 -12.37 -11.04 2.67
CA GLU A 11 -12.67 -10.49 1.36
C GLU A 11 -12.12 -9.08 1.25
N TRP A 12 -10.87 -9.01 0.81
CA TRP A 12 -10.20 -7.75 0.53
C TRP A 12 -10.59 -7.27 -0.88
N PRO A 13 -11.38 -6.19 -1.02
CA PRO A 13 -12.05 -5.85 -2.29
C PRO A 13 -11.10 -5.38 -3.39
N CYS A 14 -9.85 -5.07 -3.07
CA CYS A 14 -8.87 -4.55 -4.01
C CYS A 14 -7.76 -5.59 -4.23
N THR A 15 -7.89 -6.44 -5.25
CA THR A 15 -6.89 -7.46 -5.59
C THR A 15 -5.93 -6.99 -6.68
N CYS A 16 -4.65 -7.29 -6.51
CA CYS A 16 -3.62 -7.06 -7.50
C CYS A 16 -3.68 -8.13 -8.59
N SER A 17 -3.81 -7.69 -9.85
CA SER A 17 -3.82 -8.58 -11.02
C SER A 17 -2.48 -9.27 -11.27
N GLU A 18 -1.36 -8.65 -10.88
CA GLU A 18 -0.01 -9.15 -11.17
C GLU A 18 0.40 -10.31 -10.26
N CYS A 19 -0.01 -10.29 -8.99
CA CYS A 19 0.42 -11.29 -8.00
C CYS A 19 -0.71 -11.87 -7.14
N GLY A 20 -1.96 -11.48 -7.37
CA GLY A 20 -3.13 -11.98 -6.63
C GLY A 20 -3.24 -11.48 -5.18
N LYS A 21 -2.36 -10.57 -4.73
CA LYS A 21 -2.45 -10.01 -3.37
C LYS A 21 -3.65 -9.08 -3.22
N SER A 22 -4.38 -9.22 -2.14
CA SER A 22 -5.58 -8.40 -1.87
C SER A 22 -5.35 -7.37 -0.75
N PHE A 23 -5.95 -6.18 -0.92
CA PHE A 23 -5.76 -4.99 -0.09
C PHE A 23 -7.09 -4.33 0.31
N SER A 24 -7.09 -3.60 1.43
CA SER A 24 -8.36 -3.22 2.12
C SER A 24 -8.93 -1.97 1.53
N CYS A 25 -8.08 -1.22 0.85
CA CYS A 25 -8.37 0.02 0.22
C CYS A 25 -7.56 0.11 -1.06
N ASN A 26 -8.13 0.79 -2.05
CA ASN A 26 -7.49 1.03 -3.34
C ASN A 26 -6.16 1.80 -3.22
N THR A 27 -6.01 2.65 -2.20
CA THR A 27 -4.76 3.37 -1.91
C THR A 27 -3.59 2.42 -1.60
N TYR A 28 -3.84 1.34 -0.86
CA TYR A 28 -2.82 0.33 -0.58
C TYR A 28 -2.53 -0.53 -1.82
N LEU A 29 -3.54 -0.84 -2.63
CA LEU A 29 -3.33 -1.55 -3.89
C LEU A 29 -2.49 -0.72 -4.88
N LYS A 30 -2.81 0.56 -5.09
CA LYS A 30 -2.03 1.46 -5.95
C LYS A 30 -0.58 1.57 -5.50
N ALA A 31 -0.37 1.72 -4.20
CA ALA A 31 0.96 1.72 -3.61
C ALA A 31 1.69 0.40 -3.83
N HIS A 32 0.99 -0.72 -3.70
CA HIS A 32 1.58 -2.02 -3.98
C HIS A 32 1.97 -2.20 -5.45
N GLN A 33 1.17 -1.72 -6.39
CA GLN A 33 1.48 -1.77 -7.83
C GLN A 33 2.80 -1.05 -8.17
N CYS A 34 3.15 0.00 -7.42
CA CYS A 34 4.44 0.69 -7.54
C CYS A 34 5.65 -0.25 -7.32
N VAL A 35 5.48 -1.34 -6.55
CA VAL A 35 6.54 -2.33 -6.33
C VAL A 35 6.79 -3.18 -7.58
N HIS A 36 5.74 -3.45 -8.37
CA HIS A 36 5.87 -4.19 -9.63
C HIS A 36 6.50 -3.33 -10.72
N ILE A 37 6.18 -2.04 -10.76
CA ILE A 37 6.67 -1.09 -11.75
C ILE A 37 8.07 -0.56 -11.37
N GLY A 38 8.43 -0.61 -10.09
CA GLY A 38 9.68 -0.03 -9.57
C GLY A 38 9.62 1.49 -9.37
N GLU A 39 8.52 2.15 -9.75
CA GLU A 39 8.31 3.59 -9.55
C GLU A 39 7.94 3.90 -8.09
N ARG A 40 8.90 4.39 -7.31
CA ARG A 40 8.64 4.87 -5.95
C ARG A 40 8.32 6.35 -5.98
N HIS A 41 7.07 6.69 -5.70
CA HIS A 41 6.53 8.04 -5.86
C HIS A 41 6.90 9.02 -4.73
N TYR A 42 7.24 8.52 -3.54
CA TYR A 42 7.50 9.36 -2.37
C TYR A 42 8.89 9.11 -1.81
N GLU A 43 9.84 10.00 -2.10
CA GLU A 43 11.15 9.99 -1.47
C GLU A 43 11.14 10.78 -0.17
N CYS A 44 11.66 10.18 0.90
CA CYS A 44 11.93 10.86 2.15
C CYS A 44 13.21 11.70 2.01
N PRO A 45 13.15 13.04 2.10
CA PRO A 45 14.33 13.90 1.93
C PRO A 45 15.35 13.74 3.08
N GLU A 46 14.91 13.36 4.29
CA GLU A 46 15.83 13.15 5.41
C GLU A 46 16.59 11.81 5.35
N CYS A 47 16.00 10.80 4.72
CA CYS A 47 16.46 9.42 4.83
C CYS A 47 16.74 8.73 3.48
N GLY A 48 16.48 9.41 2.36
CA GLY A 48 16.68 8.91 1.00
C GLY A 48 15.86 7.67 0.65
N LYS A 49 14.94 7.26 1.54
CA LYS A 49 14.12 6.07 1.35
C LYS A 49 12.87 6.44 0.60
N SER A 50 12.65 5.75 -0.50
CA SER A 50 11.43 5.93 -1.27
C SER A 50 10.34 4.98 -0.75
N PHE A 51 9.10 5.43 -0.68
CA PHE A 51 7.95 4.70 -0.14
C PHE A 51 6.80 4.74 -1.14
N ALA A 52 5.92 3.75 -1.03
CA ALA A 52 4.73 3.68 -1.88
C ALA A 52 3.54 4.48 -1.31
N THR A 53 3.52 4.76 0.00
CA THR A 53 2.55 5.67 0.64
C THR A 53 3.20 6.54 1.70
N LEU A 54 2.71 7.77 1.86
CA LEU A 54 3.11 8.69 2.94
C LEU A 54 2.83 8.11 4.34
N THR A 55 1.80 7.27 4.49
CA THR A 55 1.45 6.62 5.76
C THR A 55 2.47 5.58 6.22
N GLN A 56 3.29 5.02 5.31
CA GLN A 56 4.32 4.04 5.67
C GLN A 56 5.56 4.72 6.29
N HIS A 57 5.74 6.02 6.04
CA HIS A 57 6.91 6.78 6.51
C HIS A 57 6.80 7.21 7.99
N GLN A 58 5.58 7.46 8.49
CA GLN A 58 5.29 8.13 9.78
C GLN A 58 5.64 7.36 11.08
N ARG A 59 6.50 6.34 11.05
CA ARG A 59 6.91 5.60 12.28
C ARG A 59 8.41 5.65 12.58
N ARG A 60 9.21 6.34 11.76
CA ARG A 60 10.67 6.40 11.92
C ARG A 60 11.26 7.81 11.79
N HIS A 61 10.42 8.84 11.98
CA HIS A 61 10.81 10.17 12.42
C HIS A 61 10.04 10.47 13.70
#